data_AF-A0A017SEP9-F1
#
_entry.id   AF-A0A017SEP9-F1
#
_cell.length_a   1.000
_cell.length_b   1.000
_cell.length_c   1.000
_cell.angle_alpha   90.00
_cell.angle_beta   90.00
_cell.angle_gamma   90.00
#
_symmetry.space_group_name_H-M   'P 1'
#
loop_
_entity.id
_entity.type
_entity.pdbx_description
1 polymer ?
#
loop_
_entity_poly.entity_id
_entity_poly.type
_entity_poly.pdbx_seq_one_letter_code
_entity_poly.pdbx_strand_id
1 'polypeptide(L)'
;PLFQTIQAPLDPTPNLTTLLSSKGQRFFSHPNFTGTADPNNLDTFYIRYSLQRTKEQAPLKTRLNHLVLEPLFEAFYEQTDTMLQEAEESGSATEHYKEFEGGCWAHCSGHSAAVISAEFVDGESLYFEMNEFERFCGEDAQSIGGRYWRDPKTNKNRGHKKASKE
;
A
#
# COMPACT_ATOMS: atom_id res chain seq x y z
N PRO A 1 1.78 21.36 4.17
CA PRO A 1 2.51 21.10 2.91
C PRO A 1 2.61 19.59 2.65
N LEU A 2 2.22 19.15 1.46
CA LEU A 2 2.16 17.74 1.03
C LEU A 2 3.40 16.93 1.46
N PHE A 3 4.59 17.48 1.24
CA PHE A 3 5.86 16.88 1.66
C PHE A 3 6.02 16.64 3.18
N GLN A 4 5.60 17.59 4.02
CA GLN A 4 5.70 17.46 5.48
C GLN A 4 4.76 16.37 6.01
N THR A 5 3.61 16.18 5.36
CA THR A 5 2.65 15.14 5.71
C THR A 5 3.16 13.73 5.43
N ILE A 6 4.08 13.54 4.46
CA ILE A 6 4.74 12.24 4.22
C ILE A 6 5.94 12.02 5.12
N GLN A 7 6.68 13.08 5.44
CA GLN A 7 7.83 12.95 6.35
C GLN A 7 7.39 12.56 7.76
N ALA A 8 6.25 13.10 8.21
CA ALA A 8 5.72 12.82 9.54
C ALA A 8 5.55 11.32 9.87
N PRO A 9 5.03 10.45 8.98
CA PRO A 9 5.03 9.00 9.19
C PRO A 9 6.36 8.33 8.83
N LEU A 10 7.16 8.84 7.89
CA LEU A 10 8.44 8.19 7.53
C LEU A 10 9.46 8.10 8.67
N ASP A 11 9.53 9.15 9.50
CA ASP A 11 10.49 9.19 10.60
C ASP A 11 10.22 8.12 11.69
N PRO A 12 8.97 7.93 12.17
CA PRO A 12 8.69 6.94 13.21
C PRO A 12 8.49 5.50 12.70
N THR A 13 7.99 5.29 11.47
CA THR A 13 7.56 3.94 11.01
C THR A 13 8.64 2.86 11.13
N PRO A 14 9.91 3.10 10.79
CA PRO A 14 10.95 2.06 10.87
C PRO A 14 11.23 1.52 12.29
N ASN A 15 10.86 2.26 13.33
CA ASN A 15 11.09 1.88 14.73
C ASN A 15 9.80 1.49 15.46
N LEU A 16 8.71 1.25 14.72
CA LEU A 16 7.47 0.76 15.31
C LEU A 16 7.66 -0.69 15.77
N THR A 17 7.23 -0.96 16.99
CA THR A 17 7.14 -2.31 17.55
C THR A 17 5.68 -2.75 17.50
N THR A 18 5.47 -3.98 17.06
CA THR A 18 4.16 -4.59 16.88
C THR A 18 3.70 -5.22 18.19
N LEU A 19 2.43 -5.05 18.51
CA LEU A 19 1.84 -5.54 19.76
C LEU A 19 0.47 -6.15 19.47
N LEU A 20 0.13 -7.19 20.22
CA LEU A 20 -1.16 -7.87 20.15
C LEU A 20 -1.78 -7.88 21.55
N SER A 21 -3.06 -7.51 21.67
CA SER A 21 -3.79 -7.71 22.94
C SER A 21 -4.21 -9.16 23.09
N SER A 22 -4.61 -9.54 24.31
CA SER A 22 -5.20 -10.86 24.60
C SER A 22 -6.50 -11.14 23.82
N LYS A 23 -7.09 -10.12 23.19
CA LYS A 23 -8.26 -10.22 22.32
C LYS A 23 -7.91 -10.19 20.83
N GLY A 24 -6.63 -10.27 20.47
CA GLY A 24 -6.15 -10.22 19.10
C GLY A 24 -6.18 -8.84 18.44
N GLN A 25 -6.41 -7.76 19.20
CA GLN A 25 -6.33 -6.40 18.64
C GLN A 25 -4.87 -6.03 18.40
N ARG A 26 -4.57 -5.50 17.21
CA ARG A 26 -3.23 -5.06 16.82
C ARG A 26 -2.95 -3.63 17.26
N PHE A 27 -1.71 -3.37 17.68
CA PHE A 27 -1.24 -2.03 18.04
C PHE A 27 0.20 -1.81 17.61
N PHE A 28 0.54 -0.53 17.47
CA PHE A 28 1.92 -0.06 17.38
C PHE A 28 2.36 0.55 18.72
N SER A 29 3.64 0.39 19.03
CA SER A 29 4.36 1.21 20.01
C SER A 29 5.66 1.72 19.40
N HIS A 30 6.27 2.74 20.01
CA HIS A 30 7.51 3.33 19.53
C HIS A 30 8.39 3.71 20.72
N PRO A 31 9.72 3.50 20.68
CA PRO A 31 10.59 3.72 21.83
C PRO A 31 10.57 5.16 22.36
N ASN A 32 10.30 6.14 21.48
CA ASN A 32 10.30 7.56 21.84
C ASN A 32 8.90 8.12 22.18
N PHE A 33 7.83 7.32 22.09
CA PHE A 33 6.46 7.78 22.35
C PHE A 33 5.80 6.92 23.42
N THR A 34 5.09 7.56 24.35
CA THR A 34 4.36 6.83 25.40
C THR A 34 3.01 6.34 24.87
N GLY A 35 2.69 5.08 25.15
CA GLY A 35 1.40 4.47 24.82
C GLY A 35 1.43 3.63 23.55
N THR A 36 0.24 3.23 23.10
CA THR A 36 0.03 2.41 21.92
C THR A 36 -0.90 3.10 20.93
N ALA A 37 -0.69 2.90 19.64
CA ALA A 37 -1.51 3.46 18.58
C ALA A 37 -2.22 2.35 17.78
N ASP A 38 -3.42 2.66 17.30
CA ASP A 38 -4.16 1.79 16.38
C ASP A 38 -3.56 1.89 14.96
N PRO A 39 -3.14 0.76 14.36
CA PRO A 39 -2.56 0.73 13.02
C PRO A 39 -3.49 1.31 11.94
N ASN A 40 -4.81 1.14 12.08
CA ASN A 40 -5.77 1.64 11.11
C ASN A 40 -5.68 3.15 10.91
N ASN A 41 -5.28 3.90 11.93
CA ASN A 41 -5.12 5.35 11.81
C ASN A 41 -3.98 5.69 10.85
N LEU A 42 -2.80 5.09 11.08
CA LEU A 42 -1.59 5.35 10.28
C LEU A 42 -1.77 4.88 8.84
N ASP A 43 -2.41 3.74 8.67
CA ASP A 43 -2.66 3.17 7.35
C ASP A 43 -3.75 3.92 6.58
N THR A 44 -4.77 4.42 7.27
CA THR A 44 -5.77 5.29 6.65
C THR A 44 -5.10 6.55 6.11
N PHE A 45 -4.11 7.10 6.82
CA PHE A 45 -3.29 8.20 6.29
C PHE A 45 -2.48 7.77 5.07
N TYR A 46 -1.82 6.61 5.12
CA TYR A 46 -1.08 6.04 3.99
C TYR A 46 -1.96 5.94 2.73
N ILE A 47 -3.10 5.26 2.83
CA ILE A 47 -4.05 4.98 1.73
C ILE A 47 -4.68 6.25 1.18
N ARG A 48 -5.24 7.12 2.04
CA ARG A 48 -5.90 8.35 1.59
C ARG A 48 -4.95 9.24 0.81
N TYR A 49 -3.71 9.30 1.28
CA TYR A 49 -2.72 10.13 0.63
C TYR A 49 -2.33 9.56 -0.73
N SER A 50 -2.17 8.24 -0.87
CA SER A 50 -1.94 7.59 -2.18
C SER A 50 -2.89 8.07 -3.25
N LEU A 51 -4.19 8.10 -2.91
CA LEU A 51 -5.27 8.53 -3.80
C LEU A 51 -5.25 10.03 -4.13
N GLN A 52 -4.60 10.83 -3.29
CA GLN A 52 -4.57 12.29 -3.43
C GLN A 52 -3.33 12.78 -4.19
N ARG A 53 -2.22 12.02 -4.16
CA ARG A 53 -0.96 12.36 -4.87
C ARG A 53 -1.13 12.55 -6.35
N THR A 54 -1.85 11.63 -7.00
CA THR A 54 -2.08 11.65 -8.44
C THR A 54 -2.85 12.91 -8.82
N LYS A 55 -3.84 13.30 -8.01
CA LYS A 55 -4.68 14.50 -8.23
C LYS A 55 -3.92 15.80 -8.01
N GLU A 56 -2.96 15.81 -7.09
CA GLU A 56 -2.19 17.01 -6.73
C GLU A 56 -0.84 17.12 -7.46
N GLN A 57 -0.55 16.21 -8.41
CA GLN A 57 0.72 16.15 -9.16
C GLN A 57 1.94 16.25 -8.24
N ALA A 58 1.95 15.42 -7.18
CA ALA A 58 3.03 15.43 -6.20
C ALA A 58 4.40 15.19 -6.89
N PRO A 59 5.47 15.90 -6.49
CA PRO A 59 6.80 15.67 -7.08
C PRO A 59 7.21 14.19 -7.01
N LEU A 60 7.92 13.68 -8.02
CA LEU A 60 8.30 12.26 -8.08
C LEU A 60 9.03 11.78 -6.80
N LYS A 61 9.95 12.58 -6.26
CA LYS A 61 10.62 12.28 -4.97
C LYS A 61 9.62 12.04 -3.83
N THR A 62 8.55 12.81 -3.79
CA THR A 62 7.47 12.74 -2.80
C THR A 62 6.60 11.49 -3.01
N ARG A 63 6.39 11.07 -4.26
CA ARG A 63 5.74 9.80 -4.60
C ARG A 63 6.60 8.60 -4.20
N LEU A 64 7.88 8.58 -4.56
CA LEU A 64 8.81 7.49 -4.23
C LEU A 64 9.02 7.33 -2.73
N ASN A 65 9.08 8.44 -1.98
CA ASN A 65 9.14 8.40 -0.52
C ASN A 65 7.91 7.71 0.11
N HIS A 66 6.76 7.65 -0.60
CA HIS A 66 5.63 6.86 -0.13
C HIS A 66 5.89 5.38 -0.14
N LEU A 67 6.45 4.91 -1.25
CA LEU A 67 6.57 3.50 -1.57
C LEU A 67 7.45 2.79 -0.55
N VAL A 68 8.37 3.52 0.08
CA VAL A 68 9.21 3.02 1.17
C VAL A 68 8.39 2.59 2.40
N LEU A 69 7.18 3.12 2.59
CA LEU A 69 6.31 2.75 3.71
C LEU A 69 5.56 1.44 3.47
N GLU A 70 5.32 1.03 2.23
CA GLU A 70 4.50 -0.16 1.95
C GLU A 70 5.09 -1.44 2.56
N PRO A 71 6.38 -1.76 2.32
CA PRO A 71 6.96 -2.99 2.87
C PRO A 71 7.00 -2.98 4.41
N LEU A 72 6.99 -1.79 5.02
CA LEU A 72 6.95 -1.67 6.48
C LEU A 72 5.55 -2.00 7.03
N PHE A 73 4.49 -1.58 6.35
CA PHE A 73 3.13 -1.93 6.71
C PHE A 73 2.81 -3.40 6.40
N GLU A 74 3.29 -3.92 5.29
CA GLU A 74 3.16 -5.34 4.96
C GLU A 74 3.83 -6.21 6.04
N ALA A 75 5.09 -5.94 6.37
CA ALA A 75 5.80 -6.65 7.42
C ALA A 75 5.12 -6.56 8.80
N PHE A 76 4.48 -5.42 9.10
CA PHE A 76 3.64 -5.28 10.30
C PHE A 76 2.49 -6.29 10.30
N TYR A 77 1.72 -6.33 9.22
CA TYR A 77 0.56 -7.21 9.13
C TYR A 77 0.97 -8.68 9.15
N GLU A 78 2.01 -9.07 8.40
CA GLU A 78 2.55 -10.44 8.42
C GLU A 78 2.99 -10.87 9.83
N GLN A 79 3.70 -9.99 10.55
CA GLN A 79 4.16 -10.31 11.91
C GLN A 79 2.99 -10.48 12.87
N THR A 80 2.02 -9.57 12.83
CA THR A 80 0.85 -9.63 13.72
C THR A 80 -0.08 -10.80 13.39
N ASP A 81 -0.18 -11.21 12.13
CA ASP A 81 -0.89 -12.42 11.70
C ASP A 81 -0.23 -13.67 12.28
N THR A 82 1.11 -13.73 12.23
CA THR A 82 1.89 -14.81 12.85
C THR A 82 1.66 -14.86 14.35
N MET A 83 1.73 -13.71 15.04
CA MET A 83 1.46 -13.61 16.49
C MET A 83 0.04 -14.04 16.84
N LEU A 84 -0.95 -13.70 16.01
CA LEU A 84 -2.34 -14.08 16.21
C LEU A 84 -2.50 -15.60 16.05
N GLN A 85 -1.91 -16.19 15.01
CA GLN A 85 -1.93 -17.62 14.79
C GLN A 85 -1.31 -18.39 15.97
N GLU A 86 -0.13 -17.97 16.44
CA GLU A 86 0.51 -18.57 17.62
C GLU A 86 -0.34 -18.43 18.89
N ALA A 87 -1.02 -17.28 19.05
CA ALA A 87 -1.92 -17.04 20.17
C ALA A 87 -3.17 -17.93 20.14
N GLU A 88 -3.73 -18.17 18.95
CA GLU A 88 -4.84 -19.11 18.75
C GLU A 88 -4.41 -20.56 18.99
N GLU A 89 -3.27 -20.98 18.45
CA GLU A 89 -2.74 -22.34 18.63
C GLU A 89 -2.40 -22.67 20.09
N SER A 90 -1.91 -21.68 20.84
CA SER A 90 -1.61 -21.81 22.27
C SER A 90 -2.83 -21.70 23.18
N GLY A 91 -4.01 -21.32 22.65
CA GLY A 91 -5.20 -21.03 23.43
C GLY A 91 -5.08 -19.76 24.30
N SER A 92 -4.11 -18.89 24.02
CA SER A 92 -3.91 -17.63 24.74
C SER A 92 -4.80 -16.50 24.22
N ALA A 93 -5.28 -16.62 22.98
CA ALA A 93 -6.34 -15.77 22.44
C ALA A 93 -7.70 -16.20 23.01
N THR A 94 -8.32 -15.34 23.83
CA THR A 94 -9.61 -15.65 24.49
C THR A 94 -10.82 -15.56 23.57
N GLU A 95 -10.68 -14.93 22.41
CA GLU A 95 -11.73 -14.77 21.38
C GLU A 95 -11.07 -14.92 20.01
N HIS A 96 -11.72 -15.59 19.05
CA HIS A 96 -11.31 -15.53 17.66
C HIS A 96 -11.43 -14.09 17.20
N TYR A 97 -10.30 -13.40 17.08
CA TYR A 97 -10.28 -12.04 16.58
C TYR A 97 -10.74 -12.05 15.13
N LYS A 98 -11.99 -11.69 14.91
CA LYS A 98 -12.51 -11.40 13.58
C LYS A 98 -12.13 -9.98 13.26
N GLU A 99 -10.94 -9.80 12.68
CA GLU A 99 -10.55 -8.52 12.11
C GLU A 99 -11.59 -8.00 11.11
N PHE A 100 -12.29 -8.93 10.43
CA PHE A 100 -13.29 -8.62 9.43
C PHE A 100 -14.61 -9.32 9.75
N GLU A 101 -15.66 -8.52 9.97
CA GLU A 101 -17.03 -9.04 9.93
C GLU A 101 -17.49 -9.18 8.46
N GLY A 102 -17.24 -10.34 7.87
CA GLY A 102 -17.97 -10.84 6.69
C GLY A 102 -17.34 -10.58 5.31
N GLY A 103 -17.23 -11.65 4.52
CA GLY A 103 -17.20 -11.65 3.05
C GLY A 103 -16.15 -10.80 2.33
N CYS A 104 -16.35 -10.60 1.02
CA CYS A 104 -15.53 -9.83 0.06
C CYS A 104 -15.33 -8.34 0.44
N TRP A 105 -15.70 -7.93 1.67
CA TRP A 105 -15.88 -6.53 2.03
C TRP A 105 -14.63 -5.83 2.54
N ALA A 106 -13.63 -6.51 3.11
CA ALA A 106 -12.50 -5.82 3.76
C ALA A 106 -11.67 -4.91 2.83
N HIS A 107 -11.36 -5.36 1.61
CA HIS A 107 -10.68 -4.52 0.61
C HIS A 107 -11.64 -3.47 0.02
N CYS A 108 -12.91 -3.84 -0.20
CA CYS A 108 -13.93 -2.92 -0.73
C CYS A 108 -14.33 -1.81 0.27
N SER A 109 -14.23 -2.09 1.56
CA SER A 109 -14.50 -1.14 2.65
C SER A 109 -13.29 -0.28 2.99
N GLY A 110 -12.15 -0.55 2.36
CA GLY A 110 -10.92 0.22 2.55
C GLY A 110 -10.16 -0.13 3.82
N HIS A 111 -10.36 -1.32 4.39
CA HIS A 111 -9.61 -1.76 5.56
C HIS A 111 -8.14 -1.93 5.20
N SER A 112 -7.26 -1.35 5.99
CA SER A 112 -5.85 -1.21 5.64
C SER A 112 -5.12 -2.54 5.47
N ALA A 113 -5.29 -3.45 6.43
CA ALA A 113 -4.81 -4.83 6.36
C ALA A 113 -5.12 -5.53 5.03
N ALA A 114 -6.26 -5.22 4.40
CA ALA A 114 -6.69 -5.80 3.13
C ALA A 114 -6.26 -4.98 1.91
N VAL A 115 -6.21 -3.65 2.02
CA VAL A 115 -5.85 -2.75 0.92
C VAL A 115 -4.34 -2.75 0.67
N ILE A 116 -3.54 -2.73 1.74
CA ILE A 116 -2.07 -2.71 1.68
C ILE A 116 -1.56 -4.03 1.13
N SER A 117 -2.02 -5.16 1.68
CA SER A 117 -1.64 -6.50 1.22
C SER A 117 -2.08 -6.83 -0.21
N ALA A 118 -2.96 -6.01 -0.81
CA ALA A 118 -3.40 -6.15 -2.19
C ALA A 118 -2.71 -5.16 -3.15
N GLU A 119 -1.67 -4.44 -2.68
CA GLU A 119 -0.82 -3.52 -3.47
C GLU A 119 -1.61 -2.43 -4.22
N PHE A 120 -2.85 -2.11 -3.78
CA PHE A 120 -3.71 -1.14 -4.48
C PHE A 120 -3.13 0.29 -4.46
N VAL A 121 -2.21 0.56 -3.53
CA VAL A 121 -1.58 1.87 -3.36
C VAL A 121 -0.39 2.07 -4.31
N ASP A 122 0.27 1.00 -4.71
CA ASP A 122 1.50 1.04 -5.48
C ASP A 122 1.32 1.54 -6.91
N GLY A 123 0.26 1.07 -7.57
CA GLY A 123 -0.09 1.48 -8.93
C GLY A 123 -0.31 2.98 -9.08
N GLU A 124 -0.85 3.64 -8.05
CA GLU A 124 -1.11 5.08 -8.04
C GLU A 124 0.17 5.91 -7.85
N SER A 125 1.12 5.42 -7.05
CA SER A 125 2.39 6.12 -6.78
C SER A 125 3.31 6.16 -8.01
N LEU A 126 3.15 5.20 -8.93
CA LEU A 126 3.89 5.11 -10.18
C LEU A 126 3.10 5.64 -11.39
N TYR A 127 1.91 6.19 -11.17
CA TYR A 127 1.14 6.81 -12.23
C TYR A 127 1.77 8.15 -12.65
N PHE A 128 1.93 8.33 -13.96
CA PHE A 128 2.37 9.58 -14.58
C PHE A 128 1.29 10.10 -15.52
N GLU A 129 0.96 11.37 -15.41
CA GLU A 129 0.22 12.04 -16.48
C GLU A 129 1.10 12.20 -17.73
N MET A 130 0.49 12.36 -18.91
CA MET A 130 1.23 12.36 -20.18
C MET A 130 2.24 13.51 -20.28
N ASN A 131 1.90 14.67 -19.76
CA ASN A 131 2.81 15.82 -19.65
C ASN A 131 4.02 15.53 -18.74
N GLU A 132 3.84 14.83 -17.62
CA GLU A 132 4.93 14.41 -16.74
C GLU A 132 5.81 13.38 -17.45
N PHE A 133 5.19 12.39 -18.09
CA PHE A 133 5.88 11.36 -18.86
C PHE A 133 6.75 11.98 -19.98
N GLU A 134 6.18 12.87 -20.80
CA GLU A 134 6.91 13.59 -21.86
C GLU A 134 8.05 14.44 -21.29
N ARG A 135 7.86 15.07 -20.12
CA ARG A 135 8.90 15.84 -19.44
C ARG A 135 10.04 14.97 -18.92
N PHE A 136 9.75 13.78 -18.38
CA PHE A 136 10.75 12.87 -17.84
C PHE A 136 11.48 12.07 -18.92
N CYS A 137 10.77 11.65 -19.96
CA CYS A 137 11.32 10.81 -21.03
C CYS A 137 11.84 11.61 -22.24
N GLY A 138 11.50 12.91 -22.36
CA GLY A 138 11.90 13.75 -23.49
C GLY A 138 11.29 13.31 -24.82
N GLU A 139 11.76 13.90 -25.92
CA GLU A 139 11.42 13.47 -27.30
C GLU A 139 11.86 12.02 -27.60
N ASP A 140 12.74 11.45 -26.76
CA ASP A 140 13.22 10.06 -26.81
C ASP A 140 12.29 9.05 -26.12
N ALA A 141 11.01 9.40 -25.91
CA ALA A 141 10.00 8.48 -25.40
C ALA A 141 9.81 7.29 -26.37
N GLN A 142 10.61 6.23 -26.21
CA GLN A 142 10.43 4.93 -26.87
C GLN A 142 9.22 4.17 -26.30
N SER A 143 8.13 4.86 -25.96
CA SER A 143 6.86 4.20 -25.66
C SER A 143 6.24 3.74 -26.96
N ILE A 144 6.70 2.58 -27.45
CA ILE A 144 5.95 1.79 -28.40
C ILE A 144 4.81 1.14 -27.60
N GLY A 145 3.82 1.97 -27.22
CA GLY A 145 2.68 1.55 -26.42
C GLY A 145 1.98 0.35 -27.07
N GLY A 146 2.25 -0.84 -26.55
CA GLY A 146 1.57 -2.07 -26.92
C GLY A 146 0.42 -2.30 -25.97
N ARG A 147 -0.82 -2.22 -26.45
CA ARG A 147 -1.95 -2.78 -25.69
C ARG A 147 -1.89 -4.30 -25.81
N TYR A 148 -1.61 -4.96 -24.69
CA TYR A 148 -1.70 -6.41 -24.57
C TYR A 148 -3.03 -6.75 -23.93
N TRP A 149 -3.83 -7.56 -24.61
CA TRP A 149 -4.99 -8.19 -24.01
C TRP A 149 -4.76 -9.69 -24.00
N ARG A 150 -5.05 -10.32 -22.86
CA ARG A 150 -5.03 -11.78 -22.73
C ARG A 150 -6.35 -12.31 -23.30
N ASP A 151 -6.26 -13.13 -24.33
CA ASP A 151 -7.44 -13.81 -24.90
C ASP A 151 -7.91 -14.88 -23.91
N PRO A 152 -9.13 -14.74 -23.32
CA PRO A 152 -9.61 -15.68 -22.30
C PRO A 152 -9.80 -17.10 -22.83
N LYS A 153 -9.97 -17.27 -24.14
CA LYS A 153 -10.22 -18.58 -24.77
C LYS A 153 -8.94 -19.33 -25.09
N THR A 154 -7.83 -18.62 -25.29
CA THR A 154 -6.57 -19.22 -25.75
C THR A 154 -5.44 -19.08 -24.74
N ASN A 155 -5.63 -18.31 -23.66
CA ASN A 155 -4.63 -17.96 -22.65
C ASN A 155 -3.31 -17.42 -23.26
N LYS A 156 -3.42 -16.75 -24.41
CA LYS A 156 -2.29 -16.14 -25.13
C LYS A 156 -2.42 -14.62 -25.11
N ASN A 157 -1.28 -13.95 -24.98
CA ASN A 157 -1.19 -12.50 -25.10
C ASN A 157 -1.26 -12.12 -26.59
N ARG A 158 -2.20 -11.27 -26.97
CA ARG A 158 -2.22 -10.63 -28.30
C ARG A 158 -1.85 -9.15 -28.13
N GLY A 159 -0.83 -8.71 -28.85
CA GLY A 159 -0.37 -7.32 -28.87
C GLY A 159 -0.73 -6.65 -30.19
N HIS A 160 -1.22 -5.41 -30.13
CA HIS A 160 -1.28 -4.53 -31.30
C HIS A 160 -0.12 -3.54 -31.20
N LYS A 161 0.90 -3.68 -32.06
CA LYS A 161 1.92 -2.65 -32.24
C LYS A 161 1.35 -1.59 -33.19
N LYS A 162 1.31 -0.32 -32.77
CA LYS A 162 1.15 0.78 -33.74
C LYS A 162 2.50 0.95 -34.44
N ALA A 163 2.49 0.92 -35.77
CA ALA A 163 3.67 1.18 -36.58
C ALA A 163 4.13 2.63 -36.36
N SER A 164 5.44 2.81 -36.18
CA SER A 164 6.12 4.10 -36.22
C SER A 164 5.84 4.75 -37.59
N LYS A 165 5.40 6.02 -37.58
CA LYS A 165 5.54 6.86 -38.77
C LYS A 165 6.96 7.43 -38.74
N GLU A 166 7.74 7.07 -39.75
CA GLU A 166 8.96 7.79 -40.16
C GLU A 166 8.60 9.18 -40.69
#